data_AF-A0A8H7LF65-F1
#
_entry.id   AF-A0A8H7LF65-F1
#
_cell.length_a   1.000
_cell.length_b   1.000
_cell.length_c   1.000
_cell.angle_alpha   90.00
_cell.angle_beta   90.00
_cell.angle_gamma   90.00
#
_symmetry.space_group_name_H-M   'P 1'
#
loop_
_entity.id
_entity.type
_entity.pdbx_description
1 polymer ?
#
loop_
_entity_poly.entity_id
_entity_poly.type
_entity_poly.pdbx_seq_one_letter_code
_entity_poly.pdbx_strand_id
1 'polypeptide(L)'
;MLSSESLVSKYFSEAQKLQLAKSIAENLTQSPQDLLVLAELISHLDSDTLADIYPRSLSFILQVVSSGKSELHGHAITLSKLSSVLLTQTWDAVLAKLHVEMSFAQPQDFNSGDKLICIFLSNRDDHIATSASQLIRWRIDSIVEECLASDASAKYYWDLVFDLLKLTNSKTHITNAFVLWLRLLSSEKSDFKDSSYFQNNVVNKDFYWQTLQLNLVGHSHETRKLCLSILQLSVKQIRVSFETPIMSWSTENKNNLLREWSRYTTLFEVLGIDTSLHQTQAAVHDIVGIISEKSLIHPSWGFCLLSTGFKASMDSVRKYSTEILFSIKPENLHLLKHGLSFLEHHYLPYLMLSRHFVVRPKSSTTNELRCDYAEKFSSFICAVMKSLSSPEELSNVLYTILSVLAKARDGFDAVRIYTCQGLVEGLQGKRVLQFGKHDELLVKLFDNLAEGDLFRKAIQTLKLAFAS
;
A
#
# COMPACT_ATOMS: atom_id res chain seq x y z
N MET A 1 -31.65 3.14 -23.59
CA MET A 1 -31.09 4.20 -24.47
C MET A 1 -29.76 3.67 -24.99
N LEU A 2 -29.55 3.65 -26.30
CA LEU A 2 -28.25 3.31 -26.89
C LEU A 2 -27.26 4.41 -26.48
N SER A 3 -26.08 4.07 -25.96
CA SER A 3 -25.02 5.06 -25.72
C SER A 3 -24.61 5.71 -27.04
N SER A 4 -24.13 6.95 -27.01
CA SER A 4 -23.54 7.64 -28.18
C SER A 4 -22.53 6.75 -28.92
N GLU A 5 -21.75 5.96 -28.17
CA GLU A 5 -20.76 4.96 -28.65
C GLU A 5 -21.34 3.94 -29.63
N SER A 6 -22.56 3.46 -29.34
CA SER A 6 -23.25 2.48 -30.17
C SER A 6 -23.77 3.08 -31.48
N LEU A 7 -24.01 4.39 -31.53
CA LEU A 7 -24.53 5.09 -32.69
C LEU A 7 -23.40 5.55 -33.61
N VAL A 8 -22.34 6.12 -33.03
CA VAL A 8 -21.20 6.63 -33.80
C VAL A 8 -20.43 5.50 -34.47
N SER A 9 -20.15 4.40 -33.77
CA SER A 9 -19.41 3.27 -34.37
C SER A 9 -20.23 2.51 -35.43
N LYS A 10 -21.56 2.51 -35.32
CA LYS A 10 -22.47 1.72 -36.17
C LYS A 10 -22.95 2.45 -37.42
N TYR A 11 -23.05 3.79 -37.39
CA TYR A 11 -23.69 4.56 -38.47
C TYR A 11 -22.75 5.50 -39.25
N PHE A 12 -21.52 5.71 -38.79
CA PHE A 12 -20.55 6.56 -39.49
C PHE A 12 -19.48 5.73 -40.19
N SER A 13 -19.18 6.07 -41.44
CA SER A 13 -17.97 5.56 -42.11
C SER A 13 -16.71 6.17 -41.51
N GLU A 14 -15.55 5.52 -41.68
CA GLU A 14 -14.26 6.05 -41.19
C GLU A 14 -13.97 7.47 -41.70
N ALA A 15 -14.32 7.76 -42.96
CA ALA A 15 -14.19 9.11 -43.53
C ALA A 15 -15.08 10.15 -42.82
N GLN A 16 -16.31 9.77 -42.44
CA GLN A 16 -17.22 10.65 -41.72
C GLN A 16 -16.79 10.86 -40.27
N LYS A 17 -16.27 9.81 -39.61
CA LYS A 17 -15.69 9.92 -38.26
C LYS A 17 -14.50 10.88 -38.27
N LEU A 18 -13.62 10.76 -39.25
CA LEU A 18 -12.48 11.66 -39.43
C LEU A 18 -12.93 13.11 -39.66
N GLN A 19 -13.87 13.34 -40.58
CA GLN A 19 -14.35 14.69 -40.88
C GLN A 19 -15.01 15.33 -39.65
N LEU A 20 -15.79 14.55 -38.89
CA LEU A 20 -16.41 15.01 -37.64
C LEU A 20 -15.34 15.33 -36.59
N ALA A 21 -14.36 14.43 -36.38
CA ALA A 21 -13.29 14.65 -35.40
C ALA A 21 -12.44 15.88 -35.76
N LYS A 22 -12.13 16.10 -37.04
CA LYS A 22 -11.44 17.31 -37.53
C LYS A 22 -12.23 18.58 -37.28
N SER A 23 -13.53 18.55 -37.57
CA SER A 23 -14.42 19.70 -37.38
C SER A 23 -14.59 20.04 -35.90
N ILE A 24 -14.72 19.03 -35.03
CA ILE A 24 -14.77 19.25 -33.58
C ILE A 24 -13.43 19.82 -33.09
N ALA A 25 -12.30 19.24 -33.51
CA ALA A 25 -10.96 19.70 -33.11
C ALA A 25 -10.66 21.16 -33.53
N GLU A 26 -11.16 21.62 -34.69
CA GLU A 26 -11.06 23.02 -35.13
C GLU A 26 -11.87 23.99 -34.27
N ASN A 27 -12.99 23.51 -33.72
CA ASN A 27 -13.97 24.34 -33.01
C ASN A 27 -13.91 24.17 -31.48
N LEU A 28 -12.92 23.45 -30.93
CA LEU A 28 -12.80 23.21 -29.48
C LEU A 28 -12.75 24.50 -28.66
N THR A 29 -12.20 25.58 -29.23
CA THR A 29 -12.13 26.88 -28.55
C THR A 29 -13.50 27.54 -28.44
N GLN A 30 -14.42 27.28 -29.38
CA GLN A 30 -15.78 27.83 -29.41
C GLN A 30 -16.80 26.90 -28.72
N SER A 31 -16.59 25.57 -28.80
CA SER A 31 -17.50 24.56 -28.25
C SER A 31 -16.76 23.48 -27.44
N PRO A 32 -16.25 23.81 -26.24
CA PRO A 32 -15.47 22.89 -25.40
C PRO A 32 -16.25 21.63 -25.00
N GLN A 33 -17.59 21.72 -24.90
CA GLN A 33 -18.47 20.61 -24.55
C GLN A 33 -18.41 19.44 -25.54
N ASP A 34 -18.01 19.69 -26.79
CA ASP A 34 -17.89 18.66 -27.83
C ASP A 34 -16.65 17.77 -27.63
N LEU A 35 -15.81 18.10 -26.65
CA LEU A 35 -14.63 17.31 -26.29
C LEU A 35 -14.98 15.86 -25.93
N LEU A 36 -16.10 15.62 -25.25
CA LEU A 36 -16.49 14.25 -24.89
C LEU A 36 -16.74 13.41 -26.14
N VAL A 37 -17.32 14.01 -27.17
CA VAL A 37 -17.56 13.37 -28.48
C VAL A 37 -16.23 13.15 -29.21
N LEU A 38 -15.32 14.12 -29.15
CA LEU A 38 -13.97 13.97 -29.72
C LEU A 38 -13.17 12.85 -29.04
N ALA A 39 -13.25 12.75 -27.71
CA ALA A 39 -12.60 11.71 -26.92
C ALA A 39 -13.09 10.31 -27.33
N GLU A 40 -14.40 10.17 -27.53
CA GLU A 40 -15.04 8.96 -28.00
C GLU A 40 -14.55 8.60 -29.42
N LEU A 41 -14.56 9.57 -30.34
CA LEU A 41 -14.11 9.39 -31.73
C LEU A 41 -12.64 8.97 -31.82
N ILE A 42 -11.75 9.59 -31.04
CA ILE A 42 -10.30 9.30 -31.04
C ILE A 42 -10.01 7.82 -30.76
N SER A 43 -10.83 7.15 -29.94
CA SER A 43 -10.66 5.72 -29.64
C SER A 43 -10.88 4.78 -30.84
N HIS A 44 -11.48 5.30 -31.93
CA HIS A 44 -11.84 4.54 -33.12
C HIS A 44 -11.02 4.89 -34.36
N LEU A 45 -10.11 5.87 -34.28
CA LEU A 45 -9.32 6.34 -35.43
C LEU A 45 -7.95 5.65 -35.48
N ASP A 46 -7.43 5.44 -36.69
CA ASP A 46 -6.08 4.93 -36.89
C ASP A 46 -4.99 5.99 -36.60
N SER A 47 -3.74 5.53 -36.49
CA SER A 47 -2.60 6.39 -36.14
C SER A 47 -2.33 7.50 -37.16
N ASP A 48 -2.58 7.26 -38.44
CA ASP A 48 -2.34 8.24 -39.50
C ASP A 48 -3.38 9.37 -39.42
N THR A 49 -4.61 8.99 -39.13
CA THR A 49 -5.73 9.90 -38.94
C THR A 49 -5.58 10.76 -37.70
N LEU A 50 -5.03 10.20 -36.63
CA LEU A 50 -4.73 10.93 -35.39
C LEU A 50 -3.64 11.99 -35.57
N ALA A 51 -2.72 11.81 -36.53
CA ALA A 51 -1.68 12.79 -36.84
C ALA A 51 -2.24 14.14 -37.33
N ASP A 52 -3.43 14.15 -37.94
CA ASP A 52 -4.09 15.38 -38.39
C ASP A 52 -4.87 16.08 -37.26
N ILE A 53 -5.26 15.34 -36.22
CA ILE A 53 -6.09 15.84 -35.12
C ILE A 53 -5.22 16.36 -33.97
N TYR A 54 -4.14 15.65 -33.63
CA TYR A 54 -3.28 15.99 -32.50
C TYR A 54 -2.69 17.41 -32.54
N PRO A 55 -2.24 17.97 -33.68
CA PRO A 55 -1.74 19.35 -33.71
C PRO A 55 -2.80 20.38 -33.30
N ARG A 56 -4.08 20.14 -33.65
CA ARG A 56 -5.20 21.02 -33.32
C ARG A 56 -5.58 20.90 -31.85
N SER A 57 -5.64 19.66 -31.36
CA SER A 57 -5.82 19.36 -29.94
C SER A 57 -4.71 19.99 -29.08
N LEU A 58 -3.46 19.90 -29.54
CA LEU A 58 -2.30 20.51 -28.89
C LEU A 58 -2.40 22.04 -28.90
N SER A 59 -2.78 22.64 -30.04
CA SER A 59 -2.99 24.09 -30.14
C SER A 59 -4.06 24.59 -29.16
N PHE A 60 -5.17 23.87 -29.03
CA PHE A 60 -6.19 24.16 -28.03
C PHE A 60 -5.62 24.07 -26.60
N ILE A 61 -4.91 22.99 -26.26
CA ILE A 61 -4.31 22.83 -24.92
C ILE A 61 -3.35 23.99 -24.61
N LEU A 62 -2.48 24.36 -25.56
CA LEU A 62 -1.54 25.46 -25.38
C LEU A 62 -2.23 26.81 -25.28
N GLN A 63 -3.32 27.03 -26.01
CA GLN A 63 -4.12 28.24 -25.90
C GLN A 63 -4.80 28.33 -24.53
N VAL A 64 -5.33 27.22 -24.02
CA VAL A 64 -5.93 27.15 -22.68
C VAL A 64 -4.87 27.43 -21.61
N VAL A 65 -3.70 26.79 -21.69
CA VAL A 65 -2.56 27.07 -20.80
C VAL A 65 -2.20 28.54 -20.83
N SER A 66 -2.08 29.14 -22.01
CA SER A 66 -1.60 30.52 -22.18
C SER A 66 -2.63 31.59 -21.82
N SER A 67 -3.92 31.29 -21.93
CA SER A 67 -5.00 32.26 -21.70
C SER A 67 -5.45 32.33 -20.24
N GLY A 68 -5.02 31.42 -19.38
CA GLY A 68 -5.41 31.38 -17.96
C GLY A 68 -6.90 31.12 -17.71
N LYS A 69 -7.68 30.73 -18.73
CA LYS A 69 -9.14 30.52 -18.64
C LYS A 69 -9.48 29.28 -17.81
N SER A 70 -9.69 29.47 -16.51
CA SER A 70 -9.92 28.41 -15.50
C SER A 70 -10.95 27.36 -15.95
N GLU A 71 -12.04 27.79 -16.58
CA GLU A 71 -13.15 26.96 -17.08
C GLU A 71 -12.78 25.93 -18.16
N LEU A 72 -11.75 26.20 -18.97
CA LEU A 72 -11.34 25.32 -20.08
C LEU A 72 -10.30 24.27 -19.67
N HIS A 73 -9.70 24.38 -18.48
CA HIS A 73 -8.64 23.46 -18.08
C HIS A 73 -9.12 22.03 -17.89
N GLY A 74 -10.33 21.81 -17.36
CA GLY A 74 -10.90 20.46 -17.27
C GLY A 74 -10.94 19.76 -18.63
N HIS A 75 -11.23 20.53 -19.68
CA HIS A 75 -11.25 20.07 -21.06
C HIS A 75 -9.82 19.79 -21.58
N ALA A 76 -8.88 20.72 -21.40
CA ALA A 76 -7.48 20.50 -21.77
C ALA A 76 -6.86 19.27 -21.08
N ILE A 77 -7.11 19.10 -19.78
CA ILE A 77 -6.71 17.94 -18.97
C ILE A 77 -7.26 16.65 -19.54
N THR A 78 -8.56 16.63 -19.85
CA THR A 78 -9.24 15.44 -20.40
C THR A 78 -8.64 15.08 -21.76
N LEU A 79 -8.40 16.08 -22.62
CA LEU A 79 -7.80 15.91 -23.93
C LEU A 79 -6.37 15.35 -23.83
N SER A 80 -5.53 15.90 -22.96
CA SER A 80 -4.16 15.40 -22.72
C SER A 80 -4.13 13.95 -22.22
N LYS A 81 -5.17 13.49 -21.50
CA LYS A 81 -5.26 12.09 -21.02
C LYS A 81 -5.65 11.09 -22.10
N LEU A 82 -6.15 11.52 -23.26
CA LEU A 82 -6.63 10.62 -24.32
C LEU A 82 -5.51 9.84 -25.01
N SER A 83 -4.30 10.40 -25.05
CA SER A 83 -3.19 9.80 -25.79
C SER A 83 -1.85 10.14 -25.14
N SER A 84 -1.00 9.13 -24.98
CA SER A 84 0.36 9.33 -24.48
C SER A 84 1.20 10.20 -25.42
N VAL A 85 0.94 10.15 -26.74
CA VAL A 85 1.64 10.99 -27.72
C VAL A 85 1.27 12.46 -27.51
N LEU A 86 -0.03 12.75 -27.38
CA LEU A 86 -0.51 14.10 -27.13
C LEU A 86 -0.02 14.62 -25.78
N LEU A 87 0.02 13.77 -24.75
CA LEU A 87 0.59 14.13 -23.46
C LEU A 87 2.07 14.52 -23.58
N THR A 88 2.90 13.70 -24.24
CA THR A 88 4.32 14.02 -24.45
C THR A 88 4.52 15.30 -25.26
N GLN A 89 3.77 15.50 -26.35
CA GLN A 89 3.86 16.73 -27.14
C GLN A 89 3.40 17.96 -26.36
N THR A 90 2.39 17.81 -25.49
CA THR A 90 1.95 18.88 -24.59
C THR A 90 3.06 19.22 -23.61
N TRP A 91 3.76 18.22 -23.06
CA TRP A 91 4.88 18.44 -22.16
C TRP A 91 6.01 19.23 -22.83
N ASP A 92 6.44 18.84 -24.02
CA ASP A 92 7.52 19.53 -24.75
C ASP A 92 7.15 20.97 -25.06
N ALA A 93 5.90 21.21 -25.48
CA ALA A 93 5.41 22.55 -25.77
C ALA A 93 5.25 23.41 -24.51
N VAL A 94 4.80 22.83 -23.39
CA VAL A 94 4.77 23.50 -22.08
C VAL A 94 6.20 23.84 -21.65
N LEU A 95 7.15 22.90 -21.70
CA LEU A 95 8.55 23.16 -21.35
C LEU A 95 9.19 24.24 -22.22
N ALA A 96 8.98 24.19 -23.54
CA ALA A 96 9.49 25.20 -24.47
C ALA A 96 8.95 26.59 -24.11
N LYS A 97 7.66 26.68 -23.78
CA LYS A 97 7.03 27.92 -23.35
C LYS A 97 7.59 28.42 -22.02
N LEU A 98 7.75 27.51 -21.05
CA LEU A 98 8.36 27.82 -19.75
C LEU A 98 9.81 28.32 -19.89
N HIS A 99 10.57 27.74 -20.82
CA HIS A 99 11.95 28.15 -21.08
C HIS A 99 12.04 29.52 -21.76
N VAL A 100 11.06 29.88 -22.61
CA VAL A 100 11.04 31.15 -23.35
C VAL A 100 10.48 32.30 -22.48
N GLU A 101 9.46 32.05 -21.66
CA GLU A 101 8.75 33.12 -20.94
C GLU A 101 9.41 33.57 -19.62
N MET A 102 10.48 32.91 -19.14
CA MET A 102 11.28 33.24 -17.92
C MET A 102 10.49 33.76 -16.70
N SER A 103 9.20 33.43 -16.57
CA SER A 103 8.28 33.99 -15.57
C SER A 103 7.78 32.89 -14.64
N PHE A 104 8.71 32.09 -14.11
CA PHE A 104 8.41 31.15 -13.02
C PHE A 104 8.47 31.81 -11.63
N ALA A 105 8.79 33.11 -11.56
CA ALA A 105 9.08 33.79 -10.30
C ALA A 105 7.84 34.28 -9.54
N GLN A 106 6.67 34.35 -10.17
CA GLN A 106 5.45 34.88 -9.54
C GLN A 106 4.41 33.75 -9.39
N PRO A 107 3.99 33.41 -8.16
CA PRO A 107 3.00 32.36 -7.88
C PRO A 107 1.64 32.58 -8.57
N GLN A 108 1.31 33.82 -8.92
CA GLN A 108 -0.03 34.23 -9.35
C GLN A 108 -0.34 33.97 -10.83
N ASP A 109 0.68 33.69 -11.66
CA ASP A 109 0.51 33.70 -13.11
C ASP A 109 -0.12 32.40 -13.68
N PHE A 110 -0.24 31.31 -12.89
CA PHE A 110 -0.70 30.01 -13.41
C PHE A 110 -1.40 29.09 -12.38
N ASN A 111 -2.46 29.56 -11.70
CA ASN A 111 -3.34 28.69 -10.85
C ASN A 111 -4.03 27.53 -11.63
N SER A 112 -3.74 27.37 -12.91
CA SER A 112 -4.28 26.33 -13.76
C SER A 112 -3.22 25.47 -14.45
N GLY A 113 -1.98 25.96 -14.53
CA GLY A 113 -0.84 25.19 -15.01
C GLY A 113 -0.46 24.08 -14.03
N ASP A 114 -0.69 24.29 -12.74
CA ASP A 114 -0.35 23.33 -11.69
C ASP A 114 -1.07 21.98 -11.86
N LYS A 115 -2.35 22.00 -12.21
CA LYS A 115 -3.12 20.78 -12.51
C LYS A 115 -2.57 20.04 -13.73
N LEU A 116 -2.14 20.76 -14.76
CA LEU A 116 -1.54 20.17 -15.97
C LEU A 116 -0.16 19.57 -15.67
N ILE A 117 0.69 20.28 -14.92
CA ILE A 117 1.99 19.76 -14.47
C ILE A 117 1.79 18.45 -13.70
N CYS A 118 0.79 18.41 -12.82
CA CYS A 118 0.46 17.22 -12.03
C CYS A 118 0.03 16.02 -12.89
N ILE A 119 -0.61 16.20 -14.04
CA ILE A 119 -0.99 15.06 -14.91
C ILE A 119 0.23 14.39 -15.50
N PHE A 120 1.30 15.13 -15.77
CA PHE A 120 2.52 14.55 -16.32
C PHE A 120 3.21 13.58 -15.36
N LEU A 121 2.85 13.58 -14.06
CA LEU A 121 3.25 12.50 -13.13
C LEU A 121 2.77 11.12 -13.57
N SER A 122 1.67 11.05 -14.33
CA SER A 122 1.10 9.81 -14.88
C SER A 122 1.62 9.45 -16.27
N ASN A 123 2.56 10.23 -16.82
CA ASN A 123 3.14 9.95 -18.14
C ASN A 123 3.87 8.60 -18.13
N ARG A 124 3.75 7.82 -19.21
CA ARG A 124 4.45 6.53 -19.38
C ARG A 124 5.96 6.68 -19.53
N ASP A 125 6.43 7.84 -19.96
CA ASP A 125 7.84 8.17 -20.01
C ASP A 125 8.33 8.58 -18.61
N ASP A 126 9.20 7.75 -18.04
CA ASP A 126 9.79 7.96 -16.72
C ASP A 126 10.58 9.29 -16.62
N HIS A 127 11.20 9.74 -17.71
CA HIS A 127 11.92 11.01 -17.74
C HIS A 127 10.94 12.17 -17.57
N ILE A 128 9.84 12.17 -18.34
CA ILE A 128 8.79 13.19 -18.25
C ILE A 128 8.16 13.20 -16.86
N ALA A 129 7.79 12.02 -16.35
CA ALA A 129 7.17 11.91 -15.02
C ALA A 129 8.10 12.39 -13.90
N THR A 130 9.40 12.11 -14.01
CA THR A 130 10.42 12.56 -13.06
C THR A 130 10.63 14.07 -13.15
N SER A 131 10.73 14.64 -14.36
CA SER A 131 10.87 16.08 -14.56
C SER A 131 9.63 16.84 -14.05
N ALA A 132 8.42 16.33 -14.30
CA ALA A 132 7.18 16.88 -13.75
C ALA A 132 7.20 16.90 -12.22
N SER A 133 7.64 15.80 -11.60
CA SER A 133 7.84 15.74 -10.15
C SER A 133 8.85 16.80 -9.68
N GLN A 134 9.93 17.06 -10.40
CA GLN A 134 10.86 18.13 -10.03
C GLN A 134 10.23 19.53 -10.14
N LEU A 135 9.42 19.80 -11.17
CA LEU A 135 8.72 21.07 -11.31
C LEU A 135 7.71 21.31 -10.18
N ILE A 136 6.94 20.29 -9.80
CA ILE A 136 5.97 20.37 -8.70
C ILE A 136 6.62 20.82 -7.39
N ARG A 137 7.91 20.49 -7.17
CA ARG A 137 8.63 20.94 -5.97
C ARG A 137 8.58 22.47 -5.80
N TRP A 138 8.67 23.22 -6.90
CA TRP A 138 8.68 24.68 -6.90
C TRP A 138 7.27 25.29 -6.83
N ARG A 139 6.24 24.48 -7.14
CA ARG A 139 4.83 24.90 -7.22
C ARG A 139 3.99 24.40 -6.05
N ILE A 140 4.60 23.67 -5.12
CA ILE A 140 3.85 22.96 -4.07
C ILE A 140 3.01 23.90 -3.20
N ASP A 141 3.51 25.09 -2.88
CA ASP A 141 2.77 26.04 -2.05
C ASP A 141 1.52 26.56 -2.76
N SER A 142 1.60 26.82 -4.06
CA SER A 142 0.45 27.19 -4.91
C SER A 142 -0.58 26.05 -4.95
N ILE A 143 -0.11 24.82 -5.18
CA ILE A 143 -0.96 23.62 -5.19
C ILE A 143 -1.68 23.42 -3.86
N VAL A 144 -0.98 23.62 -2.74
CA VAL A 144 -1.57 23.49 -1.39
C VAL A 144 -2.59 24.59 -1.13
N GLU A 145 -2.32 25.84 -1.53
CA GLU A 145 -3.30 26.94 -1.44
C GLU A 145 -4.56 26.64 -2.25
N GLU A 146 -4.43 26.13 -3.48
CA GLU A 146 -5.58 25.70 -4.29
C GLU A 146 -6.37 24.56 -3.63
N CYS A 147 -5.65 23.60 -3.03
CA CYS A 147 -6.23 22.47 -2.33
C CYS A 147 -7.04 22.92 -1.10
N LEU A 148 -6.56 23.94 -0.38
CA LEU A 148 -7.27 24.51 0.78
C LEU A 148 -8.41 25.45 0.37
N ALA A 149 -8.30 26.12 -0.78
CA ALA A 149 -9.31 27.07 -1.25
C ALA A 149 -10.59 26.42 -1.80
N SER A 150 -10.53 25.18 -2.32
CA SER A 150 -11.70 24.51 -2.91
C SER A 150 -11.68 22.99 -2.75
N ASP A 151 -12.79 22.43 -2.28
CA ASP A 151 -12.99 20.98 -2.21
C ASP A 151 -12.88 20.28 -3.58
N ALA A 152 -13.22 20.97 -4.68
CA ALA A 152 -13.06 20.42 -6.03
C ALA A 152 -11.58 20.27 -6.42
N SER A 153 -10.74 21.24 -6.04
CA SER A 153 -9.29 21.16 -6.23
C SER A 153 -8.67 20.14 -5.27
N ALA A 154 -9.12 20.09 -4.01
CA ALA A 154 -8.68 19.06 -3.07
C ALA A 154 -8.96 17.66 -3.60
N LYS A 155 -10.19 17.42 -4.08
CA LYS A 155 -10.58 16.19 -4.73
C LYS A 155 -9.65 15.82 -5.87
N TYR A 156 -9.37 16.76 -6.77
CA TYR A 156 -8.47 16.52 -7.89
C TYR A 156 -7.07 16.04 -7.46
N TYR A 157 -6.41 16.74 -6.53
CA TYR A 157 -5.04 16.42 -6.14
C TYR A 157 -4.95 15.12 -5.33
N TRP A 158 -5.91 14.86 -4.43
CA TRP A 158 -5.96 13.61 -3.67
C TRP A 158 -6.34 12.42 -4.54
N ASP A 159 -7.33 12.57 -5.45
CA ASP A 159 -7.68 11.53 -6.43
C ASP A 159 -6.46 11.18 -7.29
N LEU A 160 -5.70 12.18 -7.74
CA LEU A 160 -4.46 11.96 -8.50
C LEU A 160 -3.42 11.15 -7.72
N VAL A 161 -3.17 11.46 -6.45
CA VAL A 161 -2.26 10.68 -5.59
C VAL A 161 -2.69 9.21 -5.56
N PHE A 162 -3.97 8.96 -5.33
CA PHE A 162 -4.48 7.58 -5.21
C PHE A 162 -4.57 6.86 -6.55
N ASP A 163 -4.85 7.55 -7.65
CA ASP A 163 -4.87 6.97 -8.99
C ASP A 163 -3.47 6.59 -9.45
N LEU A 164 -2.44 7.39 -9.15
CA LEU A 164 -1.04 7.03 -9.40
C LEU A 164 -0.63 5.76 -8.63
N LEU A 165 -1.15 5.55 -7.42
CA LEU A 165 -0.90 4.32 -6.64
C LEU A 165 -1.60 3.08 -7.22
N LYS A 166 -2.74 3.25 -7.91
CA LYS A 166 -3.45 2.14 -8.59
C LYS A 166 -2.74 1.67 -9.85
N LEU A 167 -1.85 2.47 -10.44
CA LEU A 167 -1.02 2.11 -11.60
C LEU A 167 0.11 1.17 -11.14
N THR A 168 -0.25 -0.03 -10.71
CA THR A 168 0.61 -1.02 -10.03
C THR A 168 1.82 -1.51 -10.82
N ASN A 169 1.91 -1.18 -12.11
CA ASN A 169 2.98 -1.67 -13.00
C ASN A 169 4.19 -0.74 -13.11
N SER A 170 4.15 0.49 -12.57
CA SER A 170 5.28 1.44 -12.63
C SER A 170 5.78 1.84 -11.26
N LYS A 171 7.06 1.51 -10.98
CA LYS A 171 7.74 1.97 -9.76
C LYS A 171 7.82 3.49 -9.71
N THR A 172 8.03 4.14 -10.85
CA THR A 172 8.12 5.60 -10.97
C THR A 172 6.83 6.28 -10.56
N HIS A 173 5.68 5.77 -11.01
CA HIS A 173 4.36 6.33 -10.64
C HIS A 173 4.08 6.18 -9.15
N ILE A 174 4.39 5.02 -8.57
CA ILE A 174 4.24 4.79 -7.12
C ILE A 174 5.13 5.76 -6.32
N THR A 175 6.39 5.92 -6.71
CA THR A 175 7.31 6.88 -6.06
C THR A 175 6.80 8.30 -6.19
N ASN A 176 6.38 8.72 -7.39
CA ASN A 176 5.82 10.06 -7.62
C ASN A 176 4.56 10.32 -6.81
N ALA A 177 3.69 9.32 -6.62
CA ALA A 177 2.51 9.44 -5.79
C ALA A 177 2.87 9.74 -4.33
N PHE A 178 3.80 8.97 -3.76
CA PHE A 178 4.26 9.21 -2.38
C PHE A 178 5.01 10.53 -2.24
N VAL A 179 5.80 10.93 -3.23
CA VAL A 179 6.48 12.23 -3.24
C VAL A 179 5.47 13.37 -3.28
N LEU A 180 4.44 13.29 -4.13
CA LEU A 180 3.37 14.30 -4.18
C LEU A 180 2.60 14.35 -2.86
N TRP A 181 2.18 13.20 -2.32
CA TRP A 181 1.48 13.11 -1.04
C TRP A 181 2.30 13.72 0.10
N LEU A 182 3.58 13.36 0.22
CA LEU A 182 4.46 13.92 1.23
C LEU A 182 4.57 15.44 1.09
N ARG A 183 4.76 15.95 -0.12
CA ARG A 183 4.90 17.38 -0.39
C ARG A 183 3.64 18.17 -0.06
N LEU A 184 2.46 17.63 -0.38
CA LEU A 184 1.19 18.24 0.01
C LEU A 184 1.15 18.46 1.53
N LEU A 185 1.53 17.44 2.30
CA LEU A 185 1.52 17.48 3.77
C LEU A 185 2.69 18.22 4.41
N SER A 186 3.79 18.47 3.68
CA SER A 186 5.03 19.05 4.23
C SER A 186 5.23 20.53 3.91
N SER A 187 4.40 21.12 3.04
CA SER A 187 4.47 22.55 2.71
C SER A 187 4.25 23.40 3.96
N GLU A 188 4.91 24.56 4.05
CA GLU A 188 4.71 25.50 5.17
C GLU A 188 3.27 26.03 5.24
N LYS A 189 2.58 26.07 4.08
CA LYS A 189 1.18 26.49 3.97
C LYS A 189 0.19 25.36 4.24
N SER A 190 0.67 24.15 4.57
CA SER A 190 -0.20 22.99 4.77
C SER A 190 -0.90 23.01 6.13
N ASP A 191 -2.12 23.54 6.15
CA ASP A 191 -3.04 23.37 7.29
C ASP A 191 -4.34 22.68 6.85
N PHE A 192 -4.27 21.37 6.68
CA PHE A 192 -5.44 20.57 6.30
C PHE A 192 -6.41 20.32 7.46
N LYS A 193 -6.14 20.85 8.67
CA LYS A 193 -7.05 20.73 9.81
C LYS A 193 -8.43 21.33 9.51
N ASP A 194 -8.46 22.37 8.68
CA ASP A 194 -9.68 23.10 8.32
C ASP A 194 -10.25 22.68 6.96
N SER A 195 -9.54 21.82 6.21
CA SER A 195 -10.02 21.29 4.94
C SER A 195 -11.12 20.26 5.15
N SER A 196 -12.36 20.64 4.80
CA SER A 196 -13.53 19.76 4.89
C SER A 196 -13.33 18.47 4.09
N TYR A 197 -12.78 18.60 2.87
CA TYR A 197 -12.51 17.46 2.00
C TYR A 197 -11.50 16.49 2.62
N PHE A 198 -10.37 16.99 3.12
CA PHE A 198 -9.34 16.14 3.70
C PHE A 198 -9.85 15.38 4.93
N GLN A 199 -10.54 16.06 5.85
CA GLN A 199 -11.08 15.43 7.06
C GLN A 199 -12.14 14.36 6.74
N ASN A 200 -13.04 14.64 5.79
CA ASN A 200 -14.23 13.80 5.53
C ASN A 200 -14.08 12.78 4.39
N ASN A 201 -13.09 12.95 3.52
CA ASN A 201 -12.93 12.12 2.32
C ASN A 201 -11.54 11.50 2.17
N VAL A 202 -10.55 11.93 2.96
CA VAL A 202 -9.17 11.43 2.85
C VAL A 202 -8.77 10.67 4.12
N VAL A 203 -8.60 11.35 5.25
CA VAL A 203 -8.04 10.72 6.48
C VAL A 203 -9.00 9.75 7.17
N ASN A 204 -10.31 9.90 6.96
CA ASN A 204 -11.29 8.98 7.53
C ASN A 204 -11.52 7.72 6.69
N LYS A 205 -10.77 7.55 5.59
CA LYS A 205 -10.90 6.39 4.71
C LYS A 205 -9.90 5.31 5.08
N ASP A 206 -10.37 4.08 5.17
CA ASP A 206 -9.53 2.93 5.52
C ASP A 206 -8.40 2.70 4.50
N PHE A 207 -8.69 2.89 3.20
CA PHE A 207 -7.71 2.77 2.12
C PHE A 207 -6.46 3.64 2.32
N TYR A 208 -6.61 4.83 2.91
CA TYR A 208 -5.49 5.74 3.21
C TYR A 208 -4.46 5.07 4.12
N TRP A 209 -4.94 4.53 5.25
CA TRP A 209 -4.11 3.91 6.28
C TRP A 209 -3.58 2.55 5.83
N GLN A 210 -4.39 1.77 5.12
CA GLN A 210 -3.98 0.47 4.60
C GLN A 210 -2.85 0.61 3.58
N THR A 211 -2.95 1.62 2.71
CA THR A 211 -1.89 1.94 1.73
C THR A 211 -0.57 2.26 2.43
N LEU A 212 -0.59 3.08 3.48
CA LEU A 212 0.61 3.38 4.26
C LEU A 212 1.17 2.14 4.95
N GLN A 213 0.32 1.37 5.65
CA GLN A 213 0.75 0.17 6.36
C GLN A 213 1.38 -0.87 5.42
N LEU A 214 0.76 -1.11 4.26
CA LEU A 214 1.27 -2.06 3.26
C LEU A 214 2.63 -1.63 2.70
N ASN A 215 2.81 -0.34 2.41
CA ASN A 215 4.05 0.18 1.82
C ASN A 215 5.18 0.39 2.86
N LEU A 216 4.84 0.53 4.15
CA LEU A 216 5.81 0.47 5.26
C LEU A 216 6.47 -0.92 5.37
N VAL A 217 5.79 -2.00 4.98
CA VAL A 217 6.38 -3.35 4.94
C VAL A 217 7.00 -3.67 3.56
N GLY A 218 6.92 -2.73 2.62
CA GLY A 218 7.48 -2.85 1.27
C GLY A 218 8.99 -3.08 1.24
N HIS A 219 9.50 -3.50 0.09
CA HIS A 219 10.94 -3.80 -0.10
C HIS A 219 11.79 -2.53 -0.31
N SER A 220 11.18 -1.43 -0.76
CA SER A 220 11.90 -0.18 -1.03
C SER A 220 12.18 0.58 0.27
N HIS A 221 13.46 0.80 0.58
CA HIS A 221 13.88 1.60 1.74
C HIS A 221 13.38 3.05 1.64
N GLU A 222 13.46 3.64 0.44
CA GLU A 222 12.98 4.99 0.17
C GLU A 222 11.47 5.12 0.35
N THR A 223 10.68 4.18 -0.19
CA THR A 223 9.22 4.18 -0.03
C THR A 223 8.82 4.07 1.44
N ARG A 224 9.54 3.27 2.24
CA ARG A 224 9.28 3.17 3.68
C ARG A 224 9.52 4.50 4.40
N LYS A 225 10.60 5.21 4.06
CA LYS A 225 10.87 6.55 4.59
C LYS A 225 9.75 7.54 4.21
N LEU A 226 9.34 7.56 2.95
CA LEU A 226 8.25 8.43 2.49
C LEU A 226 6.94 8.13 3.25
N CYS A 227 6.55 6.85 3.35
CA CYS A 227 5.33 6.46 4.06
C CYS A 227 5.37 6.83 5.54
N LEU A 228 6.54 6.70 6.18
CA LEU A 228 6.70 7.06 7.58
C LEU A 228 6.57 8.58 7.80
N SER A 229 7.19 9.38 6.94
CA SER A 229 7.07 10.84 6.99
C SER A 229 5.63 11.29 6.71
N ILE A 230 4.96 10.65 5.74
CA ILE A 230 3.53 10.88 5.46
C ILE A 230 2.70 10.56 6.70
N LEU A 231 2.91 9.41 7.35
CA LEU A 231 2.22 9.02 8.57
C LEU A 231 2.40 10.07 9.68
N GLN A 232 3.65 10.48 9.95
CA GLN A 232 4.01 11.49 10.94
C GLN A 232 3.30 12.84 10.70
N LEU A 233 3.19 13.27 9.45
CA LEU A 233 2.51 14.53 9.10
C LEU A 233 1.00 14.36 9.13
N SER A 234 0.48 13.23 8.62
CA SER A 234 -0.96 12.94 8.57
C SER A 234 -1.59 13.03 9.95
N VAL A 235 -1.01 12.38 10.96
CA VAL A 235 -1.56 12.37 12.32
C VAL A 235 -1.61 13.77 12.95
N LYS A 236 -0.71 14.68 12.55
CA LYS A 236 -0.70 16.08 13.04
C LYS A 236 -1.81 16.93 12.40
N GLN A 237 -2.30 16.52 11.23
CA GLN A 237 -3.31 17.24 10.45
C GLN A 237 -4.76 16.78 10.76
N ILE A 238 -4.95 15.78 11.64
CA ILE A 238 -6.30 15.29 11.99
C ILE A 238 -6.96 16.25 12.99
N ARG A 239 -8.19 16.69 12.66
CA ARG A 239 -9.06 17.50 13.53
C ARG A 239 -10.39 16.83 13.85
N VAL A 240 -10.83 15.85 13.07
CA VAL A 240 -12.08 15.10 13.31
C VAL A 240 -11.81 13.74 13.93
N SER A 241 -12.74 13.28 14.77
CA SER A 241 -12.72 11.91 15.27
C SER A 241 -13.24 10.95 14.19
N PHE A 242 -12.62 9.78 14.08
CA PHE A 242 -13.04 8.74 13.15
C PHE A 242 -12.55 7.37 13.62
N GLU A 243 -13.13 6.33 13.04
CA GLU A 243 -12.72 4.95 13.28
C GLU A 243 -12.70 4.19 11.95
N THR A 244 -11.61 3.48 11.70
CA THR A 244 -11.42 2.53 10.60
C THR A 244 -10.90 1.21 11.17
N PRO A 245 -10.98 0.10 10.41
CA PRO A 245 -10.49 -1.22 10.84
C PRO A 245 -9.06 -1.28 11.39
N ILE A 246 -8.18 -0.35 11.00
CA ILE A 246 -6.79 -0.33 11.45
C ILE A 246 -6.36 1.00 12.08
N MET A 247 -7.24 2.00 12.18
CA MET A 247 -6.91 3.33 12.72
C MET A 247 -8.11 3.93 13.41
N SER A 248 -7.94 4.38 14.64
CA SER A 248 -8.95 5.16 15.35
C SER A 248 -8.33 6.45 15.86
N TRP A 249 -9.12 7.52 15.80
CA TRP A 249 -8.72 8.82 16.27
C TRP A 249 -9.84 9.46 17.08
N SER A 250 -9.52 9.88 18.31
CA SER A 250 -10.42 10.66 19.16
C SER A 250 -9.79 12.02 19.47
N THR A 251 -10.51 13.08 19.15
CA THR A 251 -10.09 14.46 19.44
C THR A 251 -9.90 14.73 20.93
N GLU A 252 -10.66 14.03 21.79
CA GLU A 252 -10.54 14.13 23.25
C GLU A 252 -9.18 13.62 23.75
N ASN A 253 -8.63 12.60 23.09
CA ASN A 253 -7.37 11.97 23.46
C ASN A 253 -6.20 12.38 22.56
N LYS A 254 -6.35 13.47 21.80
CA LYS A 254 -5.41 13.93 20.76
C LYS A 254 -3.96 13.97 21.23
N ASN A 255 -3.68 14.53 22.41
CA ASN A 255 -2.32 14.70 22.90
C ASN A 255 -1.63 13.36 23.22
N ASN A 256 -2.37 12.40 23.77
CA ASN A 256 -1.82 11.08 24.04
C ASN A 256 -1.66 10.27 22.75
N LEU A 257 -2.62 10.36 21.82
CA LEU A 257 -2.50 9.76 20.49
C LEU A 257 -1.27 10.29 19.74
N LEU A 258 -1.02 11.61 19.74
CA LEU A 258 0.17 12.18 19.11
C LEU A 258 1.47 11.68 19.73
N ARG A 259 1.51 11.52 21.05
CA ARG A 259 2.68 10.94 21.75
C ARG A 259 2.90 9.48 21.38
N GLU A 260 1.83 8.69 21.36
CA GLU A 260 1.89 7.27 20.97
C GLU A 260 2.33 7.09 19.52
N TRP A 261 1.77 7.88 18.58
CA TRP A 261 2.19 7.86 17.18
C TRP A 261 3.62 8.34 16.99
N SER A 262 4.07 9.34 17.77
CA SER A 262 5.48 9.76 17.78
C SER A 262 6.37 8.60 18.22
N ARG A 263 6.02 7.92 19.33
CA ARG A 263 6.74 6.73 19.82
C ARG A 263 6.78 5.63 18.76
N TYR A 264 5.64 5.31 18.14
CA TYR A 264 5.56 4.35 17.05
C TYR A 264 6.54 4.68 15.91
N THR A 265 6.56 5.94 15.48
CA THR A 265 7.42 6.34 14.36
C THR A 265 8.90 6.23 14.69
N THR A 266 9.32 6.57 15.92
CA THR A 266 10.70 6.36 16.38
C THR A 266 11.07 4.88 16.42
N LEU A 267 10.18 4.01 16.89
CA LEU A 267 10.41 2.57 16.88
C LEU A 267 10.53 2.02 15.46
N PHE A 268 9.75 2.58 14.53
CA PHE A 268 9.81 2.24 13.12
C PHE A 268 11.13 2.69 12.47
N GLU A 269 11.64 3.87 12.83
CA GLU A 269 12.99 4.31 12.40
C GLU A 269 14.04 3.31 12.87
N VAL A 270 14.03 2.95 14.16
CA VAL A 270 14.98 2.01 14.77
C VAL A 270 14.96 0.63 14.13
N LEU A 271 13.78 0.01 14.04
CA LEU A 271 13.64 -1.39 13.59
C LEU A 271 13.51 -1.50 12.07
N GLY A 272 12.71 -0.64 11.46
CA GLY A 272 12.35 -0.71 10.05
C GLY A 272 13.33 0.00 9.12
N ILE A 273 13.83 1.18 9.50
CA ILE A 273 14.68 2.00 8.62
C ILE A 273 16.17 1.76 8.88
N ASP A 274 16.62 1.96 10.11
CA ASP A 274 18.04 1.86 10.49
C ASP A 274 18.47 0.43 10.73
N THR A 275 17.53 -0.46 11.12
CA THR A 275 17.79 -1.87 11.43
C THR A 275 18.88 -2.07 12.48
N SER A 276 18.95 -1.16 13.46
CA SER A 276 19.97 -1.16 14.50
C SER A 276 19.64 -2.16 15.61
N LEU A 277 20.48 -3.20 15.78
CA LEU A 277 20.25 -4.23 16.77
C LEU A 277 20.25 -3.69 18.21
N HIS A 278 21.24 -2.87 18.57
CA HIS A 278 21.34 -2.33 19.93
C HIS A 278 20.15 -1.43 20.29
N GLN A 279 19.71 -0.58 19.35
CA GLN A 279 18.52 0.25 19.56
C GLN A 279 17.25 -0.59 19.62
N THR A 280 17.15 -1.65 18.79
CA THR A 280 16.02 -2.59 18.85
C THR A 280 15.96 -3.30 20.21
N GLN A 281 17.12 -3.71 20.76
CA GLN A 281 17.20 -4.32 22.09
C GLN A 281 16.74 -3.38 23.20
N ALA A 282 17.12 -2.11 23.14
CA ALA A 282 16.68 -1.11 24.10
C ALA A 282 15.17 -0.84 24.00
N ALA A 283 14.57 -1.01 22.82
CA ALA A 283 13.20 -0.67 22.50
C ALA A 283 12.18 -1.84 22.66
N VAL A 284 12.62 -3.02 23.10
CA VAL A 284 11.77 -4.23 23.09
C VAL A 284 10.48 -4.07 23.90
N HIS A 285 10.56 -3.43 25.07
CA HIS A 285 9.39 -3.24 25.94
C HIS A 285 8.36 -2.31 25.29
N ASP A 286 8.80 -1.31 24.54
CA ASP A 286 7.90 -0.42 23.81
C ASP A 286 7.26 -1.11 22.60
N ILE A 287 8.01 -1.95 21.88
CA ILE A 287 7.48 -2.74 20.76
C ILE A 287 6.37 -3.69 21.25
N VAL A 288 6.62 -4.45 22.33
CA VAL A 288 5.62 -5.33 22.93
C VAL A 288 4.47 -4.51 23.56
N GLY A 289 4.76 -3.32 24.07
CA GLY A 289 3.77 -2.40 24.62
C GLY A 289 2.74 -1.92 23.58
N ILE A 290 3.15 -1.71 22.32
CA ILE A 290 2.24 -1.41 21.22
C ILE A 290 1.33 -2.60 20.90
N ILE A 291 1.84 -3.83 21.01
CA ILE A 291 1.05 -5.05 20.84
C ILE A 291 0.39 -5.42 22.17
N SER A 292 -0.46 -4.53 22.67
CA SER A 292 -1.25 -4.75 23.88
C SER A 292 -2.62 -4.09 23.78
N GLU A 293 -3.60 -4.63 24.49
CA GLU A 293 -4.95 -4.05 24.57
C GLU A 293 -4.97 -2.64 25.18
N LYS A 294 -3.91 -2.29 25.93
CA LYS A 294 -3.77 -0.97 26.57
C LYS A 294 -3.19 0.09 25.63
N SER A 295 -2.72 -0.30 24.45
CA SER A 295 -2.17 0.65 23.48
C SER A 295 -3.30 1.48 22.86
N LEU A 296 -3.02 2.75 22.61
CA LEU A 296 -3.91 3.61 21.81
C LEU A 296 -3.74 3.37 20.30
N ILE A 297 -2.73 2.61 19.90
CA ILE A 297 -2.47 2.26 18.51
C ILE A 297 -3.05 0.89 18.23
N HIS A 298 -3.78 0.78 17.12
CA HIS A 298 -4.37 -0.49 16.73
C HIS A 298 -3.29 -1.59 16.54
N PRO A 299 -3.48 -2.81 17.07
CA PRO A 299 -2.44 -3.86 17.10
C PRO A 299 -1.84 -4.22 15.74
N SER A 300 -2.59 -4.05 14.64
CA SER A 300 -2.08 -4.28 13.27
C SER A 300 -0.80 -3.48 12.99
N TRP A 301 -0.66 -2.27 13.55
CA TRP A 301 0.54 -1.45 13.35
C TRP A 301 1.75 -1.99 14.12
N GLY A 302 1.54 -2.58 15.30
CA GLY A 302 2.58 -3.27 16.05
C GLY A 302 3.10 -4.50 15.31
N PHE A 303 2.20 -5.30 14.72
CA PHE A 303 2.60 -6.41 13.85
C PHE A 303 3.26 -5.91 12.55
N CYS A 304 2.74 -4.85 11.94
CA CYS A 304 3.39 -4.19 10.80
C CYS A 304 4.84 -3.81 11.14
N LEU A 305 5.07 -3.12 12.26
CA LEU A 305 6.40 -2.75 12.75
C LEU A 305 7.30 -3.99 12.90
N LEU A 306 6.83 -5.01 13.63
CA LEU A 306 7.60 -6.21 13.88
C LEU A 306 7.95 -6.96 12.57
N SER A 307 7.05 -6.96 11.58
CA SER A 307 7.29 -7.60 10.28
C SER A 307 8.48 -7.01 9.52
N THR A 308 8.78 -5.73 9.71
CA THR A 308 9.97 -5.11 9.09
C THR A 308 11.28 -5.70 9.64
N GLY A 309 11.30 -6.08 10.92
CA GLY A 309 12.43 -6.75 11.55
C GLY A 309 12.73 -8.12 10.96
N PHE A 310 11.69 -8.87 10.56
CA PHE A 310 11.83 -10.15 9.84
C PHE A 310 12.36 -9.98 8.41
N LYS A 311 12.22 -8.78 7.82
CA LYS A 311 12.74 -8.43 6.50
C LYS A 311 14.09 -7.69 6.55
N ALA A 312 14.63 -7.45 7.74
CA ALA A 312 15.91 -6.78 7.90
C ALA A 312 17.01 -7.55 7.15
N SER A 313 18.00 -6.84 6.60
CA SER A 313 19.14 -7.45 5.90
C SER A 313 20.02 -8.28 6.85
N MET A 314 20.19 -7.82 8.09
CA MET A 314 20.98 -8.47 9.12
C MET A 314 20.26 -9.65 9.77
N ASP A 315 20.92 -10.81 9.82
CA ASP A 315 20.35 -12.02 10.44
C ASP A 315 20.14 -11.90 11.95
N SER A 316 21.00 -11.12 12.62
CA SER A 316 20.88 -10.82 14.04
C SER A 316 19.57 -10.10 14.37
N VAL A 317 19.17 -9.12 13.55
CA VAL A 317 17.89 -8.39 13.71
C VAL A 317 16.70 -9.31 13.48
N ARG A 318 16.75 -10.19 12.47
CA ARG A 318 15.67 -11.17 12.22
C ARG A 318 15.53 -12.19 13.37
N LYS A 319 16.65 -12.70 13.88
CA LYS A 319 16.68 -13.59 15.07
C LYS A 319 16.13 -12.87 16.30
N TYR A 320 16.54 -11.64 16.53
CA TYR A 320 16.04 -10.88 17.66
C TYR A 320 14.54 -10.57 17.52
N SER A 321 14.07 -10.22 16.32
CA SER A 321 12.63 -10.03 16.02
C SER A 321 11.81 -11.30 16.30
N THR A 322 12.40 -12.48 16.10
CA THR A 322 11.78 -13.76 16.48
C THR A 322 11.65 -13.89 18.00
N GLU A 323 12.67 -13.53 18.77
CA GLU A 323 12.58 -13.53 20.23
C GLU A 323 11.57 -12.49 20.74
N ILE A 324 11.44 -11.33 20.09
CA ILE A 324 10.39 -10.34 20.40
C ILE A 324 9.00 -10.98 20.18
N LEU A 325 8.77 -11.62 19.04
CA LEU A 325 7.51 -12.29 18.72
C LEU A 325 7.17 -13.36 19.77
N PHE A 326 8.15 -14.17 20.18
CA PHE A 326 7.97 -15.19 21.21
C PHE A 326 7.80 -14.62 22.63
N SER A 327 8.23 -13.38 22.87
CA SER A 327 8.08 -12.69 24.16
C SER A 327 6.73 -12.02 24.37
N ILE A 328 5.87 -11.96 23.34
CA ILE A 328 4.51 -11.41 23.47
C ILE A 328 3.76 -12.23 24.52
N LYS A 329 3.21 -11.53 25.52
CA LYS A 329 2.51 -12.17 26.62
C LYS A 329 1.28 -12.93 26.13
N PRO A 330 0.93 -14.10 26.74
CA PRO A 330 -0.24 -14.87 26.35
C PRO A 330 -1.55 -14.07 26.31
N GLU A 331 -1.72 -13.12 27.24
CA GLU A 331 -2.88 -12.21 27.29
C GLU A 331 -3.06 -11.37 26.01
N ASN A 332 -1.97 -11.03 25.32
CA ASN A 332 -2.01 -10.21 24.10
C ASN A 332 -1.94 -11.04 22.79
N LEU A 333 -1.70 -12.36 22.86
CA LEU A 333 -1.51 -13.19 21.65
C LEU A 333 -2.77 -13.26 20.78
N HIS A 334 -3.96 -13.10 21.37
CA HIS A 334 -5.22 -13.11 20.63
C HIS A 334 -5.30 -11.93 19.64
N LEU A 335 -4.53 -10.85 19.86
CA LEU A 335 -4.44 -9.70 18.96
C LEU A 335 -3.80 -10.04 17.61
N LEU A 336 -3.11 -11.19 17.50
CA LEU A 336 -2.52 -11.66 16.24
C LEU A 336 -3.54 -11.83 15.11
N LYS A 337 -4.84 -11.96 15.44
CA LYS A 337 -5.94 -11.92 14.48
C LYS A 337 -5.95 -10.65 13.60
N HIS A 338 -5.38 -9.55 14.08
CA HIS A 338 -5.23 -8.29 13.33
C HIS A 338 -3.96 -8.25 12.47
N GLY A 339 -3.10 -9.27 12.54
CA GLY A 339 -1.81 -9.35 11.85
C GLY A 339 -1.64 -10.61 10.99
N LEU A 340 -2.73 -11.27 10.58
CA LEU A 340 -2.68 -12.53 9.83
C LEU A 340 -1.88 -12.45 8.53
N SER A 341 -1.98 -11.32 7.82
CA SER A 341 -1.19 -11.09 6.60
C SER A 341 0.32 -11.09 6.89
N PHE A 342 0.75 -10.52 8.02
CA PHE A 342 2.15 -10.54 8.45
C PHE A 342 2.58 -11.94 8.91
N LEU A 343 1.68 -12.67 9.59
CA LEU A 343 1.89 -14.06 9.97
C LEU A 343 2.15 -14.94 8.75
N GLU A 344 1.31 -14.81 7.71
CA GLU A 344 1.40 -15.60 6.49
C GLU A 344 2.64 -15.29 5.65
N HIS A 345 2.93 -14.00 5.43
CA HIS A 345 3.91 -13.58 4.44
C HIS A 345 5.31 -13.33 5.01
N HIS A 346 5.45 -13.14 6.33
CA HIS A 346 6.71 -12.70 6.94
C HIS A 346 7.13 -13.57 8.12
N TYR A 347 6.25 -13.76 9.11
CA TYR A 347 6.63 -14.47 10.33
C TYR A 347 6.81 -15.96 10.10
N LEU A 348 5.75 -16.69 9.74
CA LEU A 348 5.84 -18.15 9.59
C LEU A 348 6.89 -18.58 8.56
N PRO A 349 6.99 -17.95 7.35
CA PRO A 349 8.03 -18.33 6.40
C PRO A 349 9.45 -18.24 6.97
N TYR A 350 9.74 -17.24 7.82
CA TYR A 350 11.03 -17.13 8.49
C TYR A 350 11.18 -18.13 9.64
N LEU A 351 10.16 -18.25 10.50
CA LEU A 351 10.19 -19.17 11.65
C LEU A 351 10.35 -20.64 11.23
N MET A 352 9.86 -20.98 10.04
CA MET A 352 9.87 -22.32 9.47
C MET A 352 11.16 -22.66 8.70
N LEU A 353 12.18 -21.79 8.69
CA LEU A 353 13.45 -22.10 8.03
C LEU A 353 14.17 -23.23 8.77
N SER A 354 14.58 -24.27 8.02
CA SER A 354 15.21 -25.49 8.56
C SER A 354 16.44 -25.22 9.43
N ARG A 355 17.22 -24.19 9.11
CA ARG A 355 18.41 -23.75 9.86
C ARG A 355 18.15 -23.37 11.33
N HIS A 356 16.89 -23.12 11.72
CA HIS A 356 16.54 -22.87 13.11
C HIS A 356 16.38 -24.15 13.94
N PHE A 357 16.13 -25.29 13.28
CA PHE A 357 15.84 -26.58 13.92
C PHE A 357 17.11 -27.39 14.18
N VAL A 358 18.07 -26.78 14.88
CA VAL A 358 19.35 -27.42 15.23
C VAL A 358 19.18 -28.22 16.51
N VAL A 359 19.50 -29.51 16.44
CA VAL A 359 19.49 -30.42 17.60
C VAL A 359 20.82 -30.31 18.34
N ARG A 360 20.77 -30.14 19.66
CA ARG A 360 21.94 -30.06 20.54
C ARG A 360 21.73 -30.92 21.79
N PRO A 361 22.81 -31.40 22.43
CA PRO A 361 22.71 -32.03 23.76
C PRO A 361 22.17 -31.02 24.77
N LYS A 362 21.19 -31.44 25.58
CA LYS A 362 20.53 -30.60 26.60
C LYS A 362 21.47 -30.16 27.73
N SER A 363 22.48 -30.98 28.02
CA SER A 363 23.54 -30.72 29.00
C SER A 363 24.79 -31.48 28.59
N SER A 364 25.97 -31.00 29.00
CA SER A 364 27.23 -31.73 28.88
C SER A 364 27.23 -33.07 29.63
N THR A 365 26.25 -33.28 30.51
CA THR A 365 26.11 -34.48 31.35
C THR A 365 25.03 -35.46 30.89
N THR A 366 24.21 -35.11 29.89
CA THR A 366 23.07 -35.95 29.45
C THR A 366 23.12 -36.18 27.94
N ASN A 367 22.96 -37.43 27.49
CA ASN A 367 22.80 -37.78 26.08
C ASN A 367 21.41 -37.41 25.49
N GLU A 368 20.62 -36.61 26.22
CA GLU A 368 19.32 -36.14 25.74
C GLU A 368 19.53 -35.07 24.66
N LEU A 369 19.13 -35.39 23.43
CA LEU A 369 19.16 -34.48 22.29
C LEU A 369 17.88 -33.66 22.25
N ARG A 370 18.00 -32.33 22.18
CA ARG A 370 16.86 -31.40 22.17
C ARG A 370 17.05 -30.30 21.14
N CYS A 371 15.94 -29.80 20.60
CA CYS A 371 15.93 -28.59 19.80
C CYS A 371 15.11 -27.53 20.54
N ASP A 372 15.79 -26.64 21.28
CA ASP A 372 15.12 -25.61 22.09
C ASP A 372 14.27 -24.66 21.24
N TYR A 373 14.71 -24.36 20.01
CA TYR A 373 13.95 -23.52 19.08
C TYR A 373 12.63 -24.18 18.68
N ALA A 374 12.67 -25.47 18.36
CA ALA A 374 11.51 -26.21 17.90
C ALA A 374 10.41 -26.26 18.98
N GLU A 375 10.82 -26.42 20.24
CA GLU A 375 9.89 -26.39 21.37
C GLU A 375 9.31 -25.00 21.64
N LYS A 376 10.14 -23.94 21.57
CA LYS A 376 9.65 -22.56 21.65
C LYS A 376 8.65 -22.27 20.53
N PHE A 377 8.95 -22.68 19.31
CA PHE A 377 8.08 -22.49 18.15
C PHE A 377 6.75 -23.24 18.29
N SER A 378 6.79 -24.53 18.66
CA SER A 378 5.57 -25.33 18.92
C SER A 378 4.74 -24.72 20.05
N SER A 379 5.40 -24.29 21.13
CA SER A 379 4.75 -23.63 22.27
C SER A 379 4.10 -22.30 21.88
N PHE A 380 4.74 -21.52 21.01
CA PHE A 380 4.17 -20.28 20.47
C PHE A 380 2.89 -20.55 19.67
N ILE A 381 2.90 -21.51 18.74
CA ILE A 381 1.70 -21.88 17.96
C ILE A 381 0.58 -22.34 18.90
N CYS A 382 0.91 -23.19 19.88
CA CYS A 382 -0.04 -23.65 20.90
C CYS A 382 -0.64 -22.49 21.70
N ALA A 383 0.19 -21.54 22.15
CA ALA A 383 -0.24 -20.37 22.92
C ALA A 383 -1.14 -19.43 22.09
N VAL A 384 -0.81 -19.21 20.81
CA VAL A 384 -1.65 -18.45 19.88
C VAL A 384 -3.04 -19.09 19.79
N MET A 385 -3.12 -20.40 19.49
CA MET A 385 -4.42 -21.07 19.35
C MET A 385 -5.22 -21.08 20.67
N LYS A 386 -4.56 -21.22 21.82
CA LYS A 386 -5.23 -21.16 23.14
C LYS A 386 -5.77 -19.78 23.49
N SER A 387 -5.11 -18.72 23.03
CA SER A 387 -5.52 -17.33 23.31
C SER A 387 -6.82 -16.92 22.60
N LEU A 388 -7.21 -17.63 21.54
CA LEU A 388 -8.38 -17.29 20.72
C LEU A 388 -9.65 -17.93 21.29
N SER A 389 -10.69 -17.10 21.41
CA SER A 389 -11.96 -17.50 22.03
C SER A 389 -13.06 -17.75 21.00
N SER A 390 -13.08 -17.00 19.88
CA SER A 390 -14.09 -17.17 18.84
C SER A 390 -13.75 -18.31 17.88
N PRO A 391 -14.70 -19.18 17.50
CA PRO A 391 -14.52 -20.20 16.46
C PRO A 391 -14.08 -19.60 15.11
N GLU A 392 -14.54 -18.40 14.78
CA GLU A 392 -14.18 -17.72 13.53
C GLU A 392 -12.71 -17.26 13.55
N GLU A 393 -12.27 -16.68 14.66
CA GLU A 393 -10.87 -16.24 14.85
C GLU A 393 -9.92 -17.44 14.79
N LEU A 394 -10.28 -18.52 15.50
CA LEU A 394 -9.56 -19.79 15.45
C LEU A 394 -9.47 -20.32 14.01
N SER A 395 -10.59 -20.29 13.27
CA SER A 395 -10.62 -20.74 11.88
C SER A 395 -9.73 -19.89 10.98
N ASN A 396 -9.74 -18.57 11.13
CA ASN A 396 -8.92 -17.67 10.32
C ASN A 396 -7.43 -17.87 10.58
N VAL A 397 -7.01 -17.97 11.85
CA VAL A 397 -5.62 -18.22 12.22
C VAL A 397 -5.17 -19.61 11.75
N LEU A 398 -6.02 -20.63 11.93
CA LEU A 398 -5.73 -21.99 11.47
C LEU A 398 -5.56 -22.03 9.95
N TYR A 399 -6.47 -21.40 9.19
CA TYR A 399 -6.36 -21.27 7.74
C TYR A 399 -5.03 -20.63 7.32
N THR A 400 -4.62 -19.54 7.98
CA THR A 400 -3.34 -18.87 7.71
C THR A 400 -2.15 -19.80 7.94
N ILE A 401 -2.10 -20.53 9.07
CA ILE A 401 -1.02 -21.48 9.36
C ILE A 401 -0.98 -22.61 8.33
N LEU A 402 -2.14 -23.19 8.00
CA LEU A 402 -2.26 -24.26 7.01
C LEU A 402 -1.88 -23.78 5.60
N SER A 403 -2.21 -22.54 5.23
CA SER A 403 -1.82 -21.92 3.95
C SER A 403 -0.30 -21.91 3.81
N VAL A 404 0.42 -21.48 4.85
CA VAL A 404 1.90 -21.46 4.83
C VAL A 404 2.47 -22.88 4.76
N LEU A 405 1.95 -23.82 5.55
CA LEU A 405 2.38 -25.23 5.49
C LEU A 405 2.12 -25.85 4.11
N ALA A 406 0.98 -25.55 3.48
CA ALA A 406 0.62 -26.07 2.17
C ALA A 406 1.44 -25.45 1.02
N LYS A 407 2.00 -24.24 1.23
CA LYS A 407 2.99 -23.62 0.34
C LYS A 407 4.39 -24.23 0.54
N ALA A 408 4.73 -24.63 1.77
CA ALA A 408 5.99 -25.25 2.14
C ALA A 408 5.96 -26.80 2.06
N ARG A 409 5.43 -27.37 0.96
CA ARG A 409 5.25 -28.84 0.84
C ARG A 409 6.54 -29.61 0.92
N ASP A 410 7.57 -29.11 0.25
CA ASP A 410 8.94 -29.68 0.25
C ASP A 410 9.77 -29.18 1.45
N GLY A 411 9.10 -28.58 2.44
CA GLY A 411 9.73 -28.11 3.67
C GLY A 411 10.22 -29.25 4.55
N PHE A 412 11.25 -28.95 5.35
CA PHE A 412 11.88 -29.89 6.26
C PHE A 412 10.88 -30.57 7.22
N ASP A 413 10.99 -31.89 7.38
CA ASP A 413 10.04 -32.72 8.14
C ASP A 413 9.82 -32.25 9.58
N ALA A 414 10.90 -31.87 10.28
CA ALA A 414 10.80 -31.42 11.66
C ALA A 414 9.91 -30.19 11.81
N VAL A 415 9.99 -29.23 10.87
CA VAL A 415 9.15 -28.03 10.87
C VAL A 415 7.69 -28.43 10.85
N ARG A 416 7.32 -29.33 9.94
CA ARG A 416 5.94 -29.80 9.78
C ARG A 416 5.45 -30.49 11.04
N ILE A 417 6.28 -31.32 11.67
CA ILE A 417 5.95 -32.02 12.91
C ILE A 417 5.68 -31.02 14.04
N TYR A 418 6.61 -30.09 14.30
CA TYR A 418 6.45 -29.13 15.40
C TYR A 418 5.33 -28.11 15.16
N THR A 419 5.06 -27.71 13.92
CA THR A 419 3.86 -26.89 13.63
C THR A 419 2.58 -27.69 13.89
N CYS A 420 2.49 -28.93 13.40
CA CYS A 420 1.29 -29.76 13.61
C CYS A 420 1.11 -30.11 15.10
N GLN A 421 2.18 -30.37 15.83
CA GLN A 421 2.15 -30.60 17.27
C GLN A 421 1.59 -29.38 18.02
N GLY A 422 2.09 -28.17 17.73
CA GLY A 422 1.57 -26.94 18.33
C GLY A 422 0.08 -26.72 18.02
N LEU A 423 -0.37 -27.07 16.81
CA LEU A 423 -1.80 -27.01 16.45
C LEU A 423 -2.65 -28.01 17.24
N VAL A 424 -2.21 -29.27 17.35
CA VAL A 424 -2.92 -30.32 18.12
C VAL A 424 -3.06 -29.90 19.59
N GLU A 425 -1.95 -29.50 20.20
CA GLU A 425 -1.91 -29.09 21.62
C GLU A 425 -2.69 -27.78 21.87
N GLY A 426 -2.74 -26.89 20.89
CA GLY A 426 -3.43 -25.61 20.96
C GLY A 426 -4.95 -25.72 20.76
N LEU A 427 -5.39 -26.61 19.86
CA LEU A 427 -6.81 -26.83 19.57
C LEU A 427 -7.49 -27.68 20.66
N GLN A 428 -6.78 -28.59 21.32
CA GLN A 428 -7.32 -29.43 22.41
C GLN A 428 -8.66 -30.12 22.06
N GLY A 429 -8.85 -30.53 20.81
CA GLY A 429 -10.09 -31.16 20.34
C GLY A 429 -11.23 -30.19 19.98
N LYS A 430 -10.97 -28.87 19.93
CA LYS A 430 -11.93 -27.90 19.37
C LYS A 430 -12.14 -28.17 17.87
N ARG A 431 -13.39 -28.42 17.48
CA ARG A 431 -13.78 -28.64 16.07
C ARG A 431 -13.95 -27.30 15.35
N VAL A 432 -12.85 -26.80 14.79
CA VAL A 432 -12.79 -25.49 14.12
C VAL A 432 -12.75 -25.63 12.58
N LEU A 433 -12.40 -26.81 12.07
CA LEU A 433 -12.28 -27.03 10.64
C LEU A 433 -13.64 -27.00 9.94
N GLN A 434 -13.68 -26.23 8.85
CA GLN A 434 -14.85 -26.03 8.01
C GLN A 434 -14.59 -26.55 6.60
N PHE A 435 -15.56 -27.30 6.08
CA PHE A 435 -15.61 -27.76 4.69
C PHE A 435 -15.73 -26.57 3.73
N GLY A 436 -15.07 -26.60 2.57
CA GLY A 436 -14.99 -25.50 1.61
C GLY A 436 -14.03 -24.36 2.01
N LYS A 437 -13.39 -24.42 3.18
CA LYS A 437 -12.39 -23.44 3.62
C LYS A 437 -11.01 -24.07 3.86
N HIS A 438 -10.96 -25.20 4.58
CA HIS A 438 -9.67 -25.81 4.97
C HIS A 438 -9.39 -27.14 4.25
N ASP A 439 -10.40 -27.74 3.65
CA ASP A 439 -10.37 -29.02 2.96
C ASP A 439 -9.30 -29.07 1.86
N GLU A 440 -9.26 -28.07 0.97
CA GLU A 440 -8.23 -28.02 -0.07
C GLU A 440 -6.82 -27.98 0.51
N LEU A 441 -6.61 -27.22 1.59
CA LEU A 441 -5.31 -27.12 2.24
C LEU A 441 -4.94 -28.44 2.92
N LEU A 442 -5.91 -29.11 3.56
CA LEU A 442 -5.69 -30.40 4.20
C LEU A 442 -5.32 -31.48 3.18
N VAL A 443 -6.03 -31.58 2.05
CA VAL A 443 -5.71 -32.52 0.97
C VAL A 443 -4.27 -32.29 0.49
N LYS A 444 -3.93 -31.03 0.19
CA LYS A 444 -2.57 -30.64 -0.21
C LYS A 444 -1.50 -31.02 0.81
N LEU A 445 -1.83 -31.03 2.09
CA LEU A 445 -0.93 -31.46 3.14
C LEU A 445 -0.80 -33.00 3.21
N PHE A 446 -1.85 -33.77 2.94
CA PHE A 446 -1.79 -35.24 2.96
C PHE A 446 -1.00 -35.82 1.77
N ASP A 447 -0.91 -35.10 0.67
CA ASP A 447 -0.17 -35.50 -0.55
C ASP A 447 1.36 -35.34 -0.45
N ASN A 448 1.91 -34.97 0.71
CA ASN A 448 3.32 -34.59 0.83
C ASN A 448 4.30 -35.77 0.90
N LEU A 449 5.46 -35.59 0.25
CA LEU A 449 6.65 -36.41 0.39
C LEU A 449 7.32 -36.14 1.76
N ALA A 450 7.69 -37.21 2.47
CA ALA A 450 8.46 -37.16 3.70
C ALA A 450 9.76 -37.94 3.50
N GLU A 451 10.83 -37.56 4.20
CA GLU A 451 12.19 -38.13 4.04
C GLU A 451 12.28 -39.58 4.56
N GLY A 452 11.27 -40.07 5.27
CA GLY A 452 11.16 -41.47 5.67
C GLY A 452 9.81 -41.86 6.28
N ASP A 453 9.59 -43.17 6.45
CA ASP A 453 8.30 -43.72 6.91
C ASP A 453 7.91 -43.26 8.33
N LEU A 454 8.89 -43.08 9.22
CA LEU A 454 8.65 -42.60 10.58
C LEU A 454 8.09 -41.16 10.56
N PHE A 455 8.74 -40.26 9.81
CA PHE A 455 8.29 -38.88 9.66
C PHE A 455 6.94 -38.81 8.96
N ARG A 456 6.74 -39.61 7.90
CA ARG A 456 5.46 -39.74 7.23
C ARG A 456 4.34 -40.12 8.20
N LYS A 457 4.55 -41.17 9.01
CA LYS A 457 3.57 -41.66 9.98
C LYS A 457 3.30 -40.64 11.07
N ALA A 458 4.33 -39.98 11.61
CA ALA A 458 4.19 -38.93 12.62
C ALA A 458 3.36 -37.75 12.07
N ILE A 459 3.70 -37.26 10.88
CA ILE A 459 3.00 -36.14 10.24
C ILE A 459 1.55 -36.49 9.93
N GLN A 460 1.27 -37.68 9.38
CA GLN A 460 -0.10 -38.12 9.09
C GLN A 460 -0.91 -38.27 10.39
N THR A 461 -0.32 -38.83 11.45
CA THR A 461 -0.99 -38.99 12.74
C THR A 461 -1.35 -37.62 13.34
N LEU A 462 -0.43 -36.66 13.32
CA LEU A 462 -0.69 -35.32 13.83
C LEU A 462 -1.75 -34.59 13.00
N LYS A 463 -1.72 -34.73 11.66
CA LYS A 463 -2.73 -34.15 10.76
C LYS A 463 -4.12 -34.69 11.04
N LEU A 464 -4.24 -36.00 11.27
CA LEU A 464 -5.50 -36.61 11.67
C LEU A 464 -5.94 -36.11 13.04
N ALA A 465 -5.02 -35.96 13.99
CA ALA A 465 -5.32 -35.56 15.36
C ALA A 465 -5.85 -34.13 15.52
N PHE A 466 -5.42 -33.17 14.68
CA PHE A 466 -6.05 -31.84 14.67
C PHE A 466 -7.21 -31.73 13.67
N ALA A 467 -7.39 -32.74 12.81
CA ALA A 467 -8.52 -32.82 11.88
C ALA A 467 -9.80 -33.40 12.52
N SER A 468 -9.63 -34.26 13.52
CA SER A 468 -10.69 -34.86 14.35
C SER A 468 -11.16 -33.93 15.47
#